data_AF-A0A1B6D822-F1
#
_entry.id   AF-A0A1B6D822-F1
#
_cell.length_a   1.000
_cell.length_b   1.000
_cell.length_c   1.000
_cell.angle_alpha   90.00
_cell.angle_beta   90.00
_cell.angle_gamma   90.00
#
_symmetry.space_group_name_H-M   'P 1'
#
loop_
_entity.id
_entity.type
_entity.pdbx_description
1 polymer ?
#
loop_
_entity_poly.entity_id
_entity_poly.type
_entity_poly.pdbx_seq_one_letter_code
_entity_poly.pdbx_strand_id
1 'polypeptide(L)'
;MASSFLVPVKTEQDILHNSMLEDDPNANSSVTPEESVTPRWGPNHKGAQELANLYSGGKRIQECISVGMCVTLMAVNTFFIIYHIRLENLWTILIAAICGIFLADFASGFVHWLADTWGSTDLPVIGKNFLRPFREHHIDPTSITRHDFIETNGDNFMLTIPFLGRMLWKFLTYTEQQVQEDFSLVCFLFLFAIFIALTNQIHKWSHTYFGLPAWVVWLQEHHVILPRRHHRYHHVAPHETYYCITTGWLNYPLELICFWSNLEKIITATTGFRPRDDDFKWAQKRT
;
A
#
# COMPACT_ATOMS: atom_id res chain seq x y z
N MET A 1 23.14 -26.47 -15.61
CA MET A 1 23.52 -25.05 -15.70
C MET A 1 22.23 -24.27 -15.83
N ALA A 2 21.69 -23.81 -14.70
CA ALA A 2 20.41 -23.13 -14.65
C ALA A 2 20.53 -21.74 -15.30
N SER A 3 19.61 -21.48 -16.21
CA SER A 3 19.39 -20.23 -16.95
C SER A 3 19.59 -18.98 -16.09
N SER A 4 20.35 -18.02 -16.61
CA SER A 4 20.44 -16.66 -16.07
C SER A 4 19.09 -15.96 -16.26
N PHE A 5 18.17 -16.15 -15.32
CA PHE A 5 17.01 -15.29 -15.21
C PHE A 5 17.39 -14.14 -14.28
N LEU A 6 17.16 -12.92 -14.78
CA LEU A 6 17.12 -11.67 -14.04
C LEU A 6 18.50 -11.02 -13.80
N VAL A 7 18.80 -9.98 -14.58
CA VAL A 7 19.65 -8.91 -14.05
C VAL A 7 18.80 -8.23 -12.97
N PRO A 8 19.22 -8.23 -11.70
CA PRO A 8 18.46 -7.52 -10.68
C PRO A 8 18.51 -6.02 -11.01
N VAL A 9 17.36 -5.34 -10.90
CA VAL A 9 17.25 -3.89 -11.18
C VAL A 9 18.21 -3.07 -10.31
N LYS A 10 18.59 -3.61 -9.13
CA LYS A 10 19.57 -3.05 -8.20
C LYS A 10 20.55 -4.14 -7.77
N THR A 11 21.84 -3.82 -7.60
CA THR A 11 22.83 -4.81 -7.18
C THR A 11 22.70 -5.14 -5.68
N GLU A 12 23.22 -6.28 -5.24
CA GLU A 12 23.30 -6.63 -3.79
C GLU A 12 24.01 -5.53 -2.98
N GLN A 13 25.01 -4.88 -3.58
CA GLN A 13 25.73 -3.78 -2.96
C GLN A 13 24.84 -2.53 -2.81
N ASP A 14 24.01 -2.22 -3.82
CA ASP A 14 23.03 -1.13 -3.73
C ASP A 14 22.00 -1.40 -2.63
N ILE A 15 21.49 -2.63 -2.54
CA ILE A 15 20.53 -3.05 -1.51
C ILE A 15 21.15 -2.92 -0.11
N LEU A 16 22.40 -3.37 0.06
CA LEU A 16 23.09 -3.28 1.34
C LEU A 16 23.35 -1.82 1.77
N HIS A 17 23.72 -0.96 0.83
CA HIS A 17 24.16 0.41 1.15
C HIS A 17 23.00 1.43 1.21
N ASN A 18 21.86 1.11 0.62
CA ASN A 18 20.73 2.03 0.46
C ASN A 18 19.41 1.55 1.07
N SER A 19 19.41 0.45 1.82
CA SER A 19 18.26 0.03 2.63
C SER A 19 18.52 0.17 4.12
N MET A 20 17.47 0.50 4.88
CA MET A 20 17.46 0.32 6.33
C MET A 20 17.50 -1.18 6.68
N LEU A 21 18.13 -1.53 7.80
CA LEU A 21 18.04 -2.85 8.43
C LEU A 21 16.76 -2.93 9.27
N GLU A 22 15.64 -3.20 8.60
CA GLU A 22 14.32 -3.29 9.24
C GLU A 22 14.18 -4.47 10.22
N ASP A 23 15.03 -5.49 10.08
CA ASP A 23 15.12 -6.65 10.97
C ASP A 23 16.01 -6.40 12.20
N ASP A 24 16.64 -5.23 12.29
CA ASP A 24 17.47 -4.81 13.42
C ASP A 24 16.81 -3.64 14.19
N PRO A 25 15.83 -3.94 15.07
CA PRO A 25 15.06 -2.92 15.78
C PRO A 25 15.90 -2.07 16.74
N ASN A 26 17.14 -2.48 17.04
CA ASN A 26 18.04 -1.80 17.96
C ASN A 26 19.17 -1.05 17.25
N ALA A 27 19.20 -1.06 15.91
CA ALA A 27 20.29 -0.50 15.11
C ALA A 27 21.69 -0.99 15.52
N ASN A 28 21.78 -2.20 16.07
CA ASN A 28 23.04 -2.84 16.50
C ASN A 28 24.03 -3.05 15.35
N SER A 29 23.52 -3.05 14.12
CA SER A 29 24.23 -3.27 12.88
C SER A 29 24.55 -1.96 12.16
N SER A 30 24.28 -0.80 12.76
CA SER A 30 24.73 0.49 12.23
C SER A 30 26.26 0.52 12.23
N VAL A 31 26.84 0.57 11.04
CA VAL A 31 28.27 0.31 10.83
C VAL A 31 29.13 1.57 11.03
N THR A 32 28.50 2.73 11.26
CA THR A 32 29.20 4.02 11.37
C THR A 32 28.80 4.79 12.65
N PRO A 33 29.77 5.25 13.47
CA PRO A 33 29.48 6.06 14.65
C PRO A 33 28.72 7.36 14.35
N GLU A 34 28.87 7.92 13.15
CA GLU A 34 28.17 9.14 12.72
C GLU A 34 26.64 8.96 12.61
N GLU A 35 26.17 7.76 12.24
CA GLU A 35 24.73 7.44 12.18
C GLU A 35 24.07 7.42 13.56
N SER A 36 24.83 7.28 14.64
CA SER A 36 24.30 7.36 16.01
C SER A 36 24.01 8.80 16.45
N VAL A 37 24.70 9.79 15.86
CA VAL A 37 24.57 11.22 16.19
C VAL A 37 23.60 11.91 15.24
N THR A 38 23.66 11.58 13.95
CA THR A 38 22.75 12.08 12.90
C THR A 38 22.20 10.89 12.11
N PRO A 39 21.10 10.27 12.56
CA PRO A 39 20.53 9.11 11.90
C PRO A 39 20.17 9.44 10.45
N ARG A 40 20.57 8.56 9.52
CA ARG A 40 20.16 8.66 8.11
C ARG A 40 18.67 8.33 7.92
N TRP A 41 18.13 7.48 8.80
CA TRP A 41 16.79 6.92 8.72
C TRP A 41 16.34 6.43 10.10
N GLY A 42 15.07 6.07 10.23
CA GLY A 42 14.49 5.44 11.43
C GLY A 42 13.86 6.42 12.40
N PRO A 43 13.38 5.92 13.56
CA PRO A 43 12.52 6.70 14.47
C PRO A 43 13.22 7.88 15.13
N ASN A 44 14.56 7.87 15.12
CA ASN A 44 15.38 8.95 15.66
C ASN A 44 15.68 10.05 14.60
N HIS A 45 15.31 9.85 13.34
CA HIS A 45 15.48 10.87 12.29
C HIS A 45 14.52 12.05 12.52
N LYS A 46 15.02 13.29 12.44
CA LYS A 46 14.25 14.50 12.74
C LYS A 46 13.05 14.70 11.82
N GLY A 47 13.22 14.47 10.52
CA GLY A 47 12.12 14.46 9.56
C GLY A 47 11.00 13.47 9.92
N ALA A 48 11.33 12.25 10.37
CA ALA A 48 10.33 11.26 10.76
C ALA A 48 9.57 11.70 12.01
N GLN A 49 10.27 12.23 13.03
CA GLN A 49 9.65 12.76 14.24
C GLN A 49 8.70 13.93 13.94
N GLU A 50 9.09 14.84 13.06
CA GLU A 50 8.24 15.96 12.67
C GLU A 50 7.00 15.46 11.92
N LEU A 51 7.17 14.53 10.97
CA LEU A 51 6.05 13.93 10.25
C LEU A 51 5.10 13.22 11.22
N ALA A 52 5.59 12.40 12.14
CA ALA A 52 4.77 11.74 13.16
C ALA A 52 3.91 12.75 13.96
N ASN A 53 4.50 13.90 14.33
CA ASN A 53 3.81 14.95 15.08
C ASN A 53 2.72 15.69 14.30
N LEU A 54 2.64 15.52 12.97
CA LEU A 54 1.56 16.09 12.15
C LEU A 54 0.28 15.24 12.21
N TYR A 55 0.30 14.06 12.84
CA TYR A 55 -0.93 13.29 13.10
C TYR A 55 -1.83 14.05 14.09
N SER A 56 -3.13 14.13 13.78
CA SER A 56 -4.07 14.97 14.52
C SER A 56 -5.25 14.16 15.04
N GLY A 57 -5.85 14.63 16.14
CA GLY A 57 -7.09 14.05 16.65
C GLY A 57 -8.24 14.10 15.64
N GLY A 58 -8.30 15.13 14.79
CA GLY A 58 -9.29 15.22 13.72
C GLY A 58 -9.14 14.11 12.68
N LYS A 59 -7.90 13.80 12.29
CA LYS A 59 -7.58 12.67 11.42
C LYS A 59 -8.02 11.34 12.05
N ARG A 60 -7.69 11.13 13.33
CA ARG A 60 -8.10 9.94 14.08
C ARG A 60 -9.62 9.73 14.08
N ILE A 61 -10.39 10.80 14.32
CA ILE A 61 -11.86 10.73 14.32
C ILE A 61 -12.37 10.31 12.94
N GLN A 62 -11.83 10.91 11.86
CA GLN A 62 -12.18 10.54 10.49
C GLN A 62 -11.90 9.05 10.22
N GLU A 63 -10.71 8.55 10.58
CA GLU A 63 -10.34 7.14 10.39
C GLU A 63 -11.27 6.20 11.14
N CYS A 64 -11.60 6.49 12.40
CA CYS A 64 -12.55 5.71 13.20
C CYS A 64 -13.93 5.65 12.53
N ILE A 65 -14.45 6.79 12.07
CA ILE A 65 -15.74 6.86 11.35
C ILE A 65 -15.67 6.04 10.07
N SER A 66 -14.61 6.20 9.29
CA SER A 66 -14.43 5.50 8.01
C SER A 66 -14.35 3.99 8.19
N VAL A 67 -13.58 3.51 9.18
CA VAL A 67 -13.51 2.07 9.49
C VAL A 67 -14.88 1.56 9.92
N GLY A 68 -15.56 2.24 10.85
CA GLY A 68 -16.89 1.82 11.33
C GLY A 68 -17.93 1.76 10.22
N MET A 69 -18.02 2.80 9.38
CA MET A 69 -18.92 2.86 8.24
C MET A 69 -18.62 1.77 7.21
N CYS A 70 -17.35 1.62 6.85
CA CYS A 70 -16.92 0.65 5.83
C CYS A 70 -17.16 -0.79 6.31
N VAL A 71 -16.79 -1.14 7.55
CA VAL A 71 -17.08 -2.48 8.12
C VAL A 71 -18.59 -2.76 8.14
N THR A 72 -19.41 -1.77 8.51
CA THR A 72 -20.87 -1.90 8.48
C THR A 72 -21.37 -2.18 7.06
N LEU A 73 -20.92 -1.39 6.08
CA LEU A 73 -21.27 -1.59 4.67
C LEU A 73 -20.80 -2.94 4.15
N MET A 74 -19.60 -3.39 4.52
CA MET A 74 -19.08 -4.71 4.15
C MET A 74 -19.96 -5.83 4.70
N ALA A 75 -20.35 -5.75 5.98
CA ALA A 75 -21.22 -6.73 6.62
C ALA A 75 -22.60 -6.80 5.95
N VAL A 76 -23.23 -5.64 5.72
CA VAL A 76 -24.56 -5.57 5.09
C VAL A 76 -24.50 -6.07 3.64
N ASN A 77 -23.51 -5.65 2.86
CA ASN A 77 -23.34 -6.12 1.48
C ASN A 77 -23.03 -7.63 1.43
N THR A 78 -22.27 -8.17 2.40
CA THR A 78 -22.02 -9.61 2.52
C THR A 78 -23.32 -10.37 2.72
N PHE A 79 -24.21 -9.89 3.60
CA PHE A 79 -25.53 -10.48 3.80
C PHE A 79 -26.33 -10.53 2.49
N PHE A 80 -26.38 -9.43 1.73
CA PHE A 80 -27.06 -9.42 0.43
C PHE A 80 -26.41 -10.32 -0.61
N ILE A 81 -25.07 -10.35 -0.69
CA ILE A 81 -24.35 -11.27 -1.59
C ILE A 81 -24.73 -12.72 -1.28
N ILE A 82 -24.71 -13.12 0.00
CA ILE A 82 -25.07 -14.48 0.42
C ILE A 82 -26.54 -14.78 0.10
N TYR A 83 -27.44 -13.81 0.27
CA TYR A 83 -28.85 -14.00 -0.06
C TYR A 83 -29.08 -14.21 -1.57
N HIS A 84 -28.36 -13.49 -2.43
CA HIS A 84 -28.53 -13.56 -3.89
C HIS A 84 -27.60 -14.59 -4.57
N ILE A 85 -26.70 -15.25 -3.84
CA ILE A 85 -25.75 -16.21 -4.43
C ILE A 85 -26.49 -17.41 -5.02
N ARG A 86 -26.13 -17.75 -6.25
CA ARG A 86 -26.58 -18.98 -6.93
C ARG A 86 -25.36 -19.84 -7.21
N LEU A 87 -25.48 -21.16 -7.01
CA LEU A 87 -24.35 -22.08 -7.19
C LEU A 87 -23.79 -22.08 -8.62
N GLU A 88 -24.63 -21.73 -9.60
CA GLU A 88 -24.23 -21.51 -11.00
C GLU A 88 -23.21 -20.37 -11.16
N ASN A 89 -23.18 -19.39 -10.25
CA ASN A 89 -22.29 -18.23 -10.29
C ASN A 89 -20.94 -18.46 -9.60
N LEU A 90 -20.68 -19.64 -9.01
CA LEU A 90 -19.44 -19.90 -8.26
C LEU A 90 -18.17 -19.63 -9.08
N TRP A 91 -18.15 -20.06 -10.34
CA TRP A 91 -17.02 -19.83 -11.23
C TRP A 91 -16.78 -18.34 -11.47
N THR A 92 -17.85 -17.57 -11.64
CA THR A 92 -17.74 -16.14 -11.87
C THR A 92 -17.25 -15.40 -10.63
N ILE A 93 -17.62 -15.86 -9.43
CA ILE A 93 -17.09 -15.32 -8.16
C ILE A 93 -15.58 -15.59 -8.05
N LEU A 94 -15.11 -16.77 -8.43
CA LEU A 94 -13.68 -17.09 -8.43
C LEU A 94 -12.90 -16.20 -9.42
N ILE A 95 -13.42 -16.04 -10.64
CA ILE A 95 -12.81 -15.14 -11.63
C ILE A 95 -12.82 -13.69 -11.12
N ALA A 96 -13.93 -13.25 -10.55
CA ALA A 96 -14.07 -11.93 -9.94
C ALA A 96 -13.06 -11.71 -8.79
N ALA A 97 -12.80 -12.72 -7.97
CA ALA A 97 -11.78 -12.66 -6.92
C ALA A 97 -10.37 -12.47 -7.50
N ILE A 98 -10.02 -13.24 -8.53
CA ILE A 98 -8.72 -13.15 -9.21
C ILE A 98 -8.57 -11.77 -9.87
N CYS A 99 -9.54 -11.35 -10.68
CA CYS A 99 -9.49 -10.03 -11.31
C CYS A 99 -9.44 -8.91 -10.25
N GLY A 100 -10.20 -9.05 -9.16
CA GLY A 100 -10.25 -8.09 -8.07
C GLY A 100 -8.89 -7.93 -7.38
N ILE A 101 -8.20 -9.02 -7.06
CA ILE A 101 -6.88 -8.94 -6.43
C ILE A 101 -5.81 -8.40 -7.38
N PHE A 102 -5.85 -8.76 -8.67
CA PHE A 102 -4.95 -8.20 -9.68
C PHE A 102 -5.14 -6.68 -9.83
N LEU A 103 -6.39 -6.23 -9.91
CA LEU A 103 -6.67 -4.79 -10.01
C LEU A 103 -6.31 -4.07 -8.70
N ALA A 104 -6.53 -4.69 -7.53
CA ALA A 104 -6.12 -4.12 -6.24
C ALA A 104 -4.61 -3.96 -6.15
N ASP A 105 -3.84 -4.95 -6.62
CA ASP A 105 -2.39 -4.87 -6.66
C ASP A 105 -1.92 -3.73 -7.58
N PHE A 106 -2.50 -3.61 -8.79
CA PHE A 106 -2.20 -2.49 -9.70
C PHE A 106 -2.55 -1.14 -9.08
N ALA A 107 -3.78 -1.00 -8.56
CA ALA A 107 -4.27 0.23 -7.97
C ALA A 107 -3.42 0.65 -6.77
N SER A 108 -3.00 -0.31 -5.95
CA SER A 108 -2.07 -0.05 -4.85
C SER A 108 -0.75 0.52 -5.34
N GLY A 109 -0.17 -0.05 -6.40
CA GLY A 109 1.07 0.46 -7.00
C GLY A 109 0.90 1.84 -7.64
N PHE A 110 -0.23 2.08 -8.30
CA PHE A 110 -0.50 3.38 -8.91
C PHE A 110 -0.65 4.50 -7.86
N VAL A 111 -1.41 4.25 -6.79
CA VAL A 111 -1.58 5.23 -5.70
C VAL A 111 -0.27 5.45 -4.95
N HIS A 112 0.49 4.38 -4.69
CA HIS A 112 1.79 4.44 -4.03
C HIS A 112 2.78 5.25 -4.86
N TRP A 113 2.95 4.90 -6.15
CA TRP A 113 3.78 5.67 -7.10
C TRP A 113 3.37 7.14 -7.16
N LEU A 114 2.06 7.44 -7.23
CA LEU A 114 1.57 8.81 -7.29
C LEU A 114 1.93 9.60 -6.02
N ALA A 115 1.73 9.00 -4.84
CA ALA A 115 2.01 9.61 -3.55
C ALA A 115 3.52 9.85 -3.36
N ASP A 116 4.35 8.85 -3.67
CA ASP A 116 5.80 8.92 -3.50
C ASP A 116 6.44 9.89 -4.49
N THR A 117 5.99 9.82 -5.73
CA THR A 117 6.65 10.51 -6.83
C THR A 117 6.20 11.96 -6.96
N TRP A 118 4.93 12.24 -6.70
CA TRP A 118 4.35 13.55 -7.01
C TRP A 118 3.64 14.21 -5.83
N GLY A 119 3.43 13.47 -4.74
CA GLY A 119 2.80 14.02 -3.54
C GLY A 119 3.66 15.08 -2.86
N SER A 120 3.01 15.98 -2.10
CA SER A 120 3.70 16.83 -1.14
C SER A 120 2.87 16.98 0.13
N THR A 121 3.55 17.03 1.28
CA THR A 121 2.91 17.30 2.57
C THR A 121 2.31 18.70 2.68
N ASP A 122 2.74 19.61 1.79
CA ASP A 122 2.26 21.00 1.74
C ASP A 122 0.93 21.15 1.00
N LEU A 123 0.47 20.11 0.31
CA LEU A 123 -0.83 20.13 -0.36
C LEU A 123 -1.95 20.36 0.67
N PRO A 124 -2.86 21.31 0.41
CA PRO A 124 -3.94 21.61 1.33
C PRO A 124 -4.85 20.39 1.47
N VAL A 125 -5.31 20.12 2.69
CA VAL A 125 -6.22 19.03 3.05
C VAL A 125 -5.62 17.62 2.92
N ILE A 126 -5.00 17.27 1.79
CA ILE A 126 -4.52 15.91 1.49
C ILE A 126 -3.10 15.67 2.02
N GLY A 127 -2.23 16.68 1.99
CA GLY A 127 -0.80 16.53 2.31
C GLY A 127 -0.56 15.91 3.69
N LYS A 128 -0.98 16.62 4.75
CA LYS A 128 -0.79 16.18 6.14
C LYS A 128 -1.62 14.95 6.54
N ASN A 129 -2.75 14.72 5.86
CA ASN A 129 -3.71 13.69 6.24
C ASN A 129 -3.52 12.36 5.50
N PHE A 130 -3.03 12.37 4.26
CA PHE A 130 -2.91 11.17 3.42
C PHE A 130 -1.48 10.94 2.93
N LEU A 131 -0.71 12.00 2.60
CA LEU A 131 0.64 11.86 2.03
C LEU A 131 1.75 11.81 3.08
N ARG A 132 1.50 12.36 4.27
CA ARG A 132 2.43 12.32 5.41
C ARG A 132 2.93 10.91 5.74
N PRO A 133 2.07 9.87 5.87
CA PRO A 133 2.54 8.52 6.17
C PRO A 133 3.52 7.97 5.14
N PHE A 134 3.36 8.30 3.85
CA PHE A 134 4.30 7.87 2.79
C PHE A 134 5.69 8.48 3.00
N ARG A 135 5.76 9.79 3.30
CA ARG A 135 7.03 10.46 3.60
C ARG A 135 7.70 9.92 4.85
N GLU A 136 6.91 9.72 5.90
CA GLU A 136 7.42 9.18 7.16
C GLU A 136 7.97 7.77 6.92
N HIS A 137 7.27 6.97 6.12
CA HIS A 137 7.62 5.61 5.80
C HIS A 137 8.93 5.48 5.01
N HIS A 138 9.24 6.37 4.06
CA HIS A 138 10.53 6.33 3.35
C HIS A 138 11.73 6.70 4.22
N ILE A 139 11.51 7.50 5.26
CA ILE A 139 12.55 7.87 6.22
C ILE A 139 12.66 6.83 7.32
N ASP A 140 11.52 6.31 7.78
CA ASP A 140 11.40 5.25 8.76
C ASP A 140 10.43 4.16 8.27
N PRO A 141 10.94 3.17 7.51
CA PRO A 141 10.13 2.08 6.98
C PRO A 141 9.36 1.32 8.07
N THR A 142 9.91 1.26 9.28
CA THR A 142 9.27 0.55 10.39
C THR A 142 8.17 1.35 11.09
N SER A 143 7.95 2.64 10.76
CA SER A 143 6.88 3.49 11.33
C SER A 143 5.51 2.86 11.25
N ILE A 144 5.15 2.35 10.08
CA ILE A 144 3.88 1.66 9.82
C ILE A 144 3.64 0.49 10.78
N THR A 145 4.70 -0.16 11.30
CA THR A 145 4.55 -1.28 12.24
C THR A 145 4.03 -0.84 13.61
N ARG A 146 4.26 0.43 13.98
CA ARG A 146 3.91 1.03 15.27
C ARG A 146 2.51 1.65 15.30
N HIS A 147 1.91 1.89 14.15
CA HIS A 147 0.53 2.38 14.06
C HIS A 147 -0.46 1.29 14.48
N ASP A 148 -1.60 1.66 15.05
CA ASP A 148 -2.66 0.67 15.30
C ASP A 148 -3.45 0.34 14.02
N PHE A 149 -4.46 -0.53 14.12
CA PHE A 149 -5.26 -0.94 12.97
C PHE A 149 -5.98 0.23 12.29
N ILE A 150 -6.45 1.21 13.08
CA ILE A 150 -7.25 2.33 12.57
C ILE A 150 -6.35 3.30 11.80
N GLU A 151 -5.20 3.67 12.35
CA GLU A 151 -4.28 4.56 11.65
C GLU A 151 -3.66 3.89 10.41
N THR A 152 -3.37 2.58 10.48
CA THR A 152 -2.82 1.83 9.34
C THR A 152 -3.81 1.77 8.17
N ASN A 153 -5.10 1.55 8.45
CA ASN A 153 -6.07 1.16 7.42
C ASN A 153 -7.15 2.21 7.15
N GLY A 154 -7.30 3.23 7.98
CA GLY A 154 -8.45 4.15 7.96
C GLY A 154 -8.70 4.81 6.62
N ASP A 155 -7.63 5.18 5.90
CA ASP A 155 -7.73 5.76 4.56
C ASP A 155 -8.18 4.76 3.50
N ASN A 156 -7.65 3.54 3.50
CA ASN A 156 -8.09 2.51 2.57
C ASN A 156 -9.57 2.17 2.80
N PHE A 157 -9.99 2.09 4.07
CA PHE A 157 -11.40 1.90 4.43
C PHE A 157 -12.25 3.08 3.94
N MET A 158 -11.80 4.33 4.12
CA MET A 158 -12.50 5.52 3.61
C MET A 158 -12.72 5.46 2.10
N LEU A 159 -11.68 5.14 1.34
CA LEU A 159 -11.70 5.13 -0.14
C LEU A 159 -12.72 4.12 -0.70
N THR A 160 -12.99 3.03 0.02
CA THR A 160 -13.92 1.99 -0.43
C THR A 160 -15.40 2.31 -0.15
N ILE A 161 -15.69 3.24 0.76
CA ILE A 161 -17.07 3.58 1.21
C ILE A 161 -18.01 3.94 0.04
N PRO A 162 -17.66 4.83 -0.92
CA PRO A 162 -18.57 5.21 -1.99
C PRO A 162 -19.01 4.02 -2.86
N PHE A 163 -18.08 3.09 -3.13
CA PHE A 163 -18.34 1.90 -3.93
C PHE A 163 -19.25 0.90 -3.19
N LEU A 164 -18.98 0.67 -1.91
CA LEU A 164 -19.81 -0.20 -1.06
C LEU A 164 -21.19 0.41 -0.80
N GLY A 165 -21.29 1.73 -0.69
CA GLY A 165 -22.56 2.45 -0.59
C GLY A 165 -23.38 2.35 -1.87
N ARG A 166 -22.73 2.52 -3.04
CA ARG A 166 -23.38 2.34 -4.35
C ARG A 166 -23.87 0.91 -4.56
N MET A 167 -23.13 -0.08 -4.06
CA MET A 167 -23.49 -1.49 -4.09
C MET A 167 -24.72 -1.78 -3.21
N LEU A 168 -24.72 -1.29 -1.97
CA LEU A 168 -25.89 -1.41 -1.08
C LEU A 168 -27.13 -0.75 -1.71
N TRP A 169 -26.97 0.43 -2.29
CA TRP A 169 -28.06 1.11 -3.00
C TRP A 169 -28.61 0.24 -4.15
N LYS A 170 -27.79 -0.51 -4.88
CA LYS A 170 -28.28 -1.46 -5.90
C LYS A 170 -29.16 -2.54 -5.26
N PHE A 171 -28.67 -3.21 -4.22
CA PHE A 171 -29.44 -4.27 -3.55
C PHE A 171 -30.79 -3.79 -3.02
N LEU A 172 -30.88 -2.53 -2.58
CA LEU A 172 -32.12 -1.96 -2.05
C LEU A 172 -33.10 -1.45 -3.12
N THR A 173 -32.63 -1.16 -4.34
CA THR A 173 -33.44 -0.46 -5.37
C THR A 173 -33.66 -1.27 -6.65
N TYR A 174 -32.80 -2.23 -6.95
CA TYR A 174 -32.89 -3.05 -8.16
C TYR A 174 -33.86 -4.22 -7.95
N THR A 175 -34.46 -4.69 -9.04
CA THR A 175 -35.23 -5.94 -9.02
C THR A 175 -34.30 -7.15 -8.92
N GLU A 176 -34.82 -8.30 -8.49
CA GLU A 176 -34.05 -9.56 -8.43
C GLU A 176 -33.35 -9.86 -9.75
N GLN A 177 -34.05 -9.69 -10.88
CA GLN A 177 -33.46 -9.93 -12.19
C GLN A 177 -32.26 -9.03 -12.46
N GLN A 178 -32.38 -7.72 -12.18
CA GLN A 178 -31.29 -6.77 -12.36
C GLN A 178 -30.10 -7.06 -11.46
N VAL A 179 -30.34 -7.48 -10.20
CA VAL A 179 -29.27 -7.88 -9.29
C VAL A 179 -28.52 -9.09 -9.83
N GLN A 180 -29.22 -10.07 -10.39
CA GLN A 180 -28.61 -11.29 -10.94
C GLN A 180 -27.82 -11.03 -12.22
N GLU A 181 -28.31 -10.15 -13.10
CA GLU A 181 -27.57 -9.69 -14.28
C GLU A 181 -26.24 -9.00 -13.91
N ASP A 182 -26.26 -8.18 -12.84
CA ASP A 182 -25.08 -7.45 -12.35
C ASP A 182 -24.22 -8.25 -11.34
N PHE A 183 -24.65 -9.46 -10.93
CA PHE A 183 -24.13 -10.12 -9.72
C PHE A 183 -22.62 -10.37 -9.76
N SER A 184 -22.11 -10.73 -10.92
CA SER A 184 -20.69 -10.96 -11.19
C SER A 184 -19.84 -9.70 -10.97
N LEU A 185 -20.30 -8.56 -11.49
CA LEU A 185 -19.65 -7.26 -11.32
C LEU A 185 -19.72 -6.82 -9.86
N VAL A 186 -20.85 -7.07 -9.20
CA VAL A 186 -21.05 -6.79 -7.78
C VAL A 186 -20.05 -7.57 -6.92
N CYS A 187 -19.86 -8.87 -7.19
CA CYS A 187 -18.86 -9.70 -6.50
C CYS A 187 -17.44 -9.20 -6.76
N PHE A 188 -17.11 -8.84 -8.01
CA PHE A 188 -15.82 -8.27 -8.37
C PHE A 188 -15.52 -6.98 -7.61
N LEU A 189 -16.45 -6.02 -7.62
CA LEU A 189 -16.29 -4.73 -6.93
C LEU A 189 -16.19 -4.90 -5.42
N PHE A 190 -16.94 -5.84 -4.86
CA PHE A 190 -16.88 -6.16 -3.44
C PHE A 190 -15.51 -6.73 -3.05
N LEU A 191 -15.03 -7.75 -3.76
CA LEU A 191 -13.73 -8.35 -3.47
C LEU A 191 -12.57 -7.39 -3.73
N PHE A 192 -12.63 -6.61 -4.82
CA PHE A 192 -11.70 -5.52 -5.07
C PHE A 192 -11.66 -4.52 -3.90
N ALA A 193 -12.81 -4.09 -3.38
CA ALA A 193 -12.88 -3.20 -2.22
C ALA A 193 -12.29 -3.84 -0.96
N ILE A 194 -12.53 -5.13 -0.71
CA ILE A 194 -11.93 -5.87 0.41
C ILE A 194 -10.40 -5.89 0.29
N PHE A 195 -9.87 -6.19 -0.89
CA PHE A 195 -8.42 -6.21 -1.10
C PHE A 195 -7.80 -4.83 -0.89
N ILE A 196 -8.39 -3.76 -1.43
CA ILE A 196 -7.95 -2.38 -1.20
C ILE A 196 -7.95 -2.04 0.28
N ALA A 197 -9.03 -2.36 1.01
CA ALA A 197 -9.15 -2.10 2.44
C ALA A 197 -8.03 -2.76 3.26
N LEU A 198 -7.58 -3.96 2.84
CA LEU A 198 -6.53 -4.72 3.50
C LEU A 198 -5.10 -4.41 3.02
N THR A 199 -4.93 -3.69 1.90
CA THR A 199 -3.62 -3.41 1.30
C THR A 199 -2.62 -2.82 2.31
N ASN A 200 -3.00 -1.82 3.10
CA ASN A 200 -2.08 -1.22 4.07
C ASN A 200 -1.74 -2.17 5.24
N GLN A 201 -2.67 -3.04 5.62
CA GLN A 201 -2.40 -4.06 6.61
C GLN A 201 -1.38 -5.09 6.10
N ILE A 202 -1.50 -5.48 4.83
CA ILE A 202 -0.53 -6.36 4.17
C ILE A 202 0.84 -5.68 4.04
N HIS A 203 0.84 -4.41 3.65
CA HIS A 203 2.05 -3.58 3.60
C HIS A 203 2.73 -3.51 4.98
N LYS A 204 1.98 -3.25 6.05
CA LYS A 204 2.49 -3.30 7.43
C LYS A 204 3.12 -4.66 7.76
N TRP A 205 2.49 -5.77 7.37
CA TRP A 205 3.05 -7.11 7.58
C TRP A 205 4.33 -7.35 6.78
N SER A 206 4.53 -6.65 5.66
CA SER A 206 5.80 -6.74 4.90
C SER A 206 6.99 -6.12 5.64
N HIS A 207 6.74 -5.20 6.59
CA HIS A 207 7.73 -4.61 7.48
C HIS A 207 7.80 -5.27 8.87
N THR A 208 6.92 -6.22 9.17
CA THR A 208 6.87 -6.84 10.51
C THR A 208 7.65 -8.16 10.51
N TYR A 209 8.86 -8.15 11.05
CA TYR A 209 9.74 -9.34 11.01
C TYR A 209 9.47 -10.36 12.12
N PHE A 210 8.97 -9.89 13.27
CA PHE A 210 8.74 -10.71 14.47
C PHE A 210 7.28 -10.63 14.93
N GLY A 211 6.78 -11.71 15.53
CA GLY A 211 5.45 -11.72 16.15
C GLY A 211 4.26 -11.80 15.19
N LEU A 212 4.48 -12.02 13.89
CA LEU A 212 3.38 -12.23 12.95
C LEU A 212 2.71 -13.61 13.15
N PRO A 213 1.36 -13.69 13.00
CA PRO A 213 0.67 -14.98 13.00
C PRO A 213 1.19 -15.91 11.92
N ALA A 214 1.25 -17.22 12.21
CA ALA A 214 1.79 -18.23 11.29
C ALA A 214 1.09 -18.24 9.92
N TRP A 215 -0.22 -17.97 9.87
CA TRP A 215 -0.96 -17.91 8.61
C TRP A 215 -0.57 -16.71 7.74
N VAL A 216 -0.21 -15.56 8.33
CA VAL A 216 0.31 -14.41 7.58
C VAL A 216 1.65 -14.75 6.97
N VAL A 217 2.54 -15.35 7.78
CA VAL A 217 3.86 -15.79 7.31
C VAL A 217 3.72 -16.79 6.16
N TRP A 218 2.83 -17.76 6.31
CA TRP A 218 2.54 -18.74 5.25
C TRP A 218 2.09 -18.05 3.95
N LEU A 219 1.17 -17.09 4.01
CA LEU A 219 0.71 -16.35 2.83
C LEU A 219 1.85 -15.54 2.17
N GLN A 220 2.74 -14.94 2.96
CA GLN A 220 3.90 -14.21 2.46
C GLN A 220 4.92 -15.15 1.78
N GLU A 221 5.23 -16.29 2.41
CA GLU A 221 6.19 -17.28 1.86
C GLU A 221 5.71 -17.91 0.56
N HIS A 222 4.39 -18.04 0.40
CA HIS A 222 3.75 -18.58 -0.81
C HIS A 222 3.35 -17.49 -1.82
N HIS A 223 3.78 -16.24 -1.62
CA HIS A 223 3.49 -15.11 -2.52
C HIS A 223 1.99 -14.86 -2.76
N VAL A 224 1.12 -15.23 -1.82
CA VAL A 224 -0.32 -14.93 -1.90
C VAL A 224 -0.58 -13.47 -1.54
N ILE A 225 0.16 -12.96 -0.57
CA ILE A 225 0.20 -11.54 -0.18
C ILE A 225 1.65 -11.05 -0.18
N LEU A 226 1.86 -9.73 -0.14
CA LEU A 226 3.18 -9.13 -0.32
C LEU A 226 4.26 -9.70 0.63
N PRO A 227 5.31 -10.36 0.11
CA PRO A 227 6.41 -10.84 0.92
C PRO A 227 7.35 -9.70 1.36
N ARG A 228 7.93 -9.85 2.56
CA ARG A 228 8.90 -8.88 3.14
C ARG A 228 10.09 -8.62 2.23
N ARG A 229 10.73 -9.69 1.75
CA ARG A 229 11.90 -9.60 0.84
C ARG A 229 11.57 -8.91 -0.47
N HIS A 230 10.36 -9.13 -1.00
CA HIS A 230 9.90 -8.50 -2.23
C HIS A 230 9.74 -7.00 -2.00
N HIS A 231 9.07 -6.61 -0.91
CA HIS A 231 8.82 -5.20 -0.65
C HIS A 231 10.11 -4.41 -0.35
N ARG A 232 11.12 -5.04 0.24
CA ARG A 232 12.43 -4.41 0.48
C ARG A 232 13.06 -3.79 -0.77
N TYR A 233 12.82 -4.32 -1.97
CA TYR A 233 13.35 -3.74 -3.22
C TYR A 233 12.86 -2.31 -3.48
N HIS A 234 11.62 -2.01 -3.07
CA HIS A 234 11.06 -0.67 -3.15
C HIS A 234 11.81 0.29 -2.22
N HIS A 235 12.07 -0.11 -0.97
CA HIS A 235 12.81 0.64 0.06
C HIS A 235 14.29 0.88 -0.21
N VAL A 236 14.84 0.35 -1.31
CA VAL A 236 16.18 0.73 -1.73
C VAL A 236 16.08 2.10 -2.41
N ALA A 237 16.79 3.11 -1.90
CA ALA A 237 16.85 4.41 -2.54
C ALA A 237 17.22 4.27 -4.05
N PRO A 238 16.59 5.03 -4.97
CA PRO A 238 15.75 6.22 -4.73
C PRO A 238 14.23 5.96 -4.69
N HIS A 239 13.78 4.76 -4.25
CA HIS A 239 12.34 4.42 -4.15
C HIS A 239 11.56 4.47 -5.47
N GLU A 240 12.19 4.09 -6.58
CA GLU A 240 11.62 4.30 -7.92
C GLU A 240 10.95 3.06 -8.55
N THR A 241 10.88 1.94 -7.82
CA THR A 241 10.52 0.63 -8.36
C THR A 241 9.62 -0.15 -7.39
N TYR A 242 8.93 -1.18 -7.87
CA TYR A 242 8.19 -2.16 -7.03
C TYR A 242 7.08 -1.55 -6.15
N TYR A 243 6.27 -0.64 -6.71
CA TYR A 243 5.24 0.10 -5.95
C TYR A 243 4.01 -0.73 -5.53
N CYS A 244 3.71 -1.86 -6.17
CA CYS A 244 2.53 -2.68 -5.85
C CYS A 244 2.71 -3.38 -4.49
N ILE A 245 1.78 -3.14 -3.56
CA ILE A 245 1.90 -3.53 -2.14
C ILE A 245 0.75 -4.43 -1.64
N THR A 246 -0.17 -4.85 -2.50
CA THR A 246 -1.23 -5.81 -2.09
C THR A 246 -0.71 -7.24 -2.16
N THR A 247 -0.16 -7.64 -3.31
CA THR A 247 0.48 -8.94 -3.51
C THR A 247 1.89 -8.80 -4.07
N GLY A 248 2.16 -7.70 -4.79
CA GLY A 248 3.41 -7.48 -5.52
C GLY A 248 3.50 -8.27 -6.83
N TRP A 249 2.41 -8.92 -7.26
CA TRP A 249 2.41 -9.72 -8.50
C TRP A 249 2.73 -8.90 -9.74
N LEU A 250 2.29 -7.65 -9.76
CA LEU A 250 2.47 -6.78 -10.92
C LEU A 250 3.80 -6.02 -10.93
N ASN A 251 4.57 -6.05 -9.84
CA ASN A 251 5.86 -5.35 -9.79
C ASN A 251 6.78 -5.81 -10.92
N TYR A 252 7.07 -7.11 -11.02
CA TYR A 252 7.98 -7.61 -12.06
C TYR A 252 7.52 -7.31 -13.50
N PRO A 253 6.25 -7.59 -13.90
CA PRO A 253 5.75 -7.20 -15.21
C PRO A 253 5.87 -5.70 -15.51
N LEU A 254 5.59 -4.83 -14.53
CA LEU A 254 5.65 -3.37 -14.71
C LEU A 254 7.09 -2.85 -14.80
N GLU A 255 8.02 -3.45 -14.06
CA GLU A 255 9.45 -3.15 -14.16
C GLU A 255 10.02 -3.56 -15.53
N LEU A 256 9.63 -4.73 -16.06
CA LEU A 256 10.10 -5.20 -17.37
C LEU A 256 9.79 -4.23 -18.52
N ILE A 257 8.66 -3.53 -18.44
CA ILE A 257 8.24 -2.54 -19.44
C ILE A 257 8.60 -1.10 -19.05
N CYS A 258 9.35 -0.92 -17.95
CA CYS A 258 9.71 0.36 -17.36
C CYS A 258 8.49 1.29 -17.18
N PHE A 259 7.35 0.74 -16.75
CA PHE A 259 6.06 1.42 -16.75
C PHE A 259 6.12 2.77 -16.01
N TRP A 260 6.60 2.75 -14.76
CA TRP A 260 6.67 3.93 -13.89
C TRP A 260 7.65 4.97 -14.43
N SER A 261 8.88 4.58 -14.77
CA SER A 261 9.89 5.50 -15.29
C SER A 261 9.49 6.13 -16.62
N ASN A 262 8.76 5.39 -17.48
CA ASN A 262 8.24 5.95 -18.74
C ASN A 262 7.14 6.97 -18.48
N LEU A 263 6.21 6.70 -17.56
CA LEU A 263 5.21 7.68 -17.13
C LEU A 263 5.85 8.93 -16.55
N GLU A 264 6.88 8.78 -15.73
CA GLU A 264 7.61 9.91 -15.15
C GLU A 264 8.26 10.79 -16.22
N LYS A 265 8.94 10.19 -17.21
CA LYS A 265 9.51 10.93 -18.34
C LYS A 265 8.45 11.71 -19.12
N ILE A 266 7.28 11.12 -19.35
CA ILE A 266 6.16 11.78 -20.04
C ILE A 266 5.65 12.97 -19.23
N ILE A 267 5.42 12.78 -17.92
CA ILE A 267 4.93 13.85 -17.04
C ILE A 267 5.95 14.97 -16.95
N THR A 268 7.23 14.66 -16.73
CA THR A 268 8.28 15.68 -16.69
C THR A 268 8.40 16.43 -18.03
N ALA A 269 8.34 15.74 -19.16
CA ALA A 269 8.41 16.38 -20.48
C ALA A 269 7.20 17.29 -20.76
N THR A 270 6.01 16.96 -20.24
CA THR A 270 4.78 17.72 -20.50
C THR A 270 4.50 18.82 -19.49
N THR A 271 4.97 18.67 -18.25
CA THR A 271 4.65 19.60 -17.14
C THR A 271 5.87 20.34 -16.58
N GLY A 272 7.08 19.83 -16.80
CA GLY A 272 8.32 20.32 -16.17
C GLY A 272 8.53 19.89 -14.72
N PHE A 273 7.57 19.21 -14.08
CA PHE A 273 7.72 18.71 -12.72
C PHE A 273 8.75 17.59 -12.63
N ARG A 274 9.51 17.56 -11.53
CA ARG A 274 10.50 16.54 -11.24
C ARG A 274 9.94 15.49 -10.28
N PRO A 275 10.14 14.19 -10.56
CA PRO A 275 9.70 13.14 -9.66
C PRO A 275 10.46 13.20 -8.33
N ARG A 276 9.77 12.86 -7.23
CA ARG A 276 10.29 12.71 -5.85
C ARG A 276 10.93 13.98 -5.25
N ASP A 277 10.60 15.15 -5.78
CA ASP A 277 11.19 16.43 -5.32
C ASP A 277 10.88 16.74 -3.83
N ASP A 278 9.69 16.36 -3.36
CA ASP A 278 9.28 16.51 -1.95
C ASP A 278 9.91 15.44 -1.05
N ASP A 279 9.94 14.19 -1.51
CA ASP A 279 10.49 13.04 -0.76
C ASP A 279 11.97 13.26 -0.39
N PHE A 280 12.77 13.73 -1.35
CA PHE A 280 14.18 14.03 -1.09
C PHE A 280 14.41 15.19 -0.12
N LYS A 281 13.50 16.18 -0.05
CA LYS A 281 13.62 17.27 0.94
C LYS A 281 13.48 16.73 2.35
N TRP A 282 12.55 15.81 2.55
CA TRP A 282 12.34 15.16 3.85
C TRP A 282 13.51 14.25 4.24
N ALA A 283 14.03 13.45 3.30
CA ALA A 283 15.20 12.59 3.54
C ALA A 283 16.50 13.37 3.89
N GLN A 284 16.59 14.65 3.51
CA GLN A 284 17.73 15.52 3.84
C GLN A 284 17.59 16.24 5.18
N LYS A 285 16.43 16.18 5.83
CA LYS A 285 16.12 16.94 7.05
C LYS A 285 16.70 16.30 8.31
N ARG A 286 18.01 16.51 8.50
CA ARG A 286 18.83 15.90 9.58
C ARG A 286 19.00 16.76 10.83
N THR A 287 18.49 18.00 10.85
CA THR A 287 18.57 18.94 11.97
C THR A 287 17.23 19.58 12.25
#